data_AF-A0AAX4FVX9-F1
#
_entry.id   AF-A0AAX4FVX9-F1
#
_cell.length_a   1.000
_cell.length_b   1.000
_cell.length_c   1.000
_cell.angle_alpha   90.00
_cell.angle_beta   90.00
_cell.angle_gamma   90.00
#
_symmetry.space_group_name_H-M   'P 1'
#
loop_
_entity.id
_entity.type
_entity.pdbx_description
1 polymer ?
#
loop_
_entity_poly.entity_id
_entity_poly.type
_entity_poly.pdbx_seq_one_letter_code
_entity_poly.pdbx_strand_id
1 'polypeptide(L)' 'MDHCFDELDDAVVILDRDNTVVRLNRSFCETFGIGDDAARGMEIGDPIARHLAPLFE' A
#
# COMPACT_ATOMS: atom_id res chain seq x y z
N MET A 1 7.57 5.09 17.51
CA MET A 1 6.16 5.47 17.73
C MET A 1 5.44 5.26 16.41
N ASP A 2 5.37 4.01 15.94
CA ASP A 2 4.82 3.67 14.62
C ASP A 2 4.19 2.25 14.60
N HIS A 3 4.19 1.54 15.73
CA HIS A 3 3.79 0.14 15.80
C HIS A 3 2.30 -0.05 15.47
N CYS A 4 1.45 0.88 15.90
CA CYS A 4 0.01 0.77 15.68
C CYS A 4 -0.39 0.77 14.20
N PHE A 5 0.43 1.32 13.30
CA PHE A 5 0.15 1.27 11.87
C PHE A 5 0.45 -0.12 11.28
N ASP A 6 1.52 -0.75 11.78
CA ASP A 6 1.97 -2.07 11.34
C ASP A 6 1.18 -3.22 11.97
N GLU A 7 0.52 -2.95 13.11
CA GLU A 7 -0.31 -3.91 13.85
C GLU A 7 -1.75 -4.02 13.32
N LEU A 8 -2.16 -3.19 12.36
CA LEU A 8 -3.49 -3.30 11.76
C LEU A 8 -3.57 -4.54 10.87
N ASP A 9 -4.58 -5.40 11.09
CA ASP A 9 -4.88 -6.55 10.21
C ASP A 9 -5.29 -6.10 8.79
N ASP A 10 -5.93 -4.93 8.67
CA ASP A 10 -6.29 -4.37 7.38
C ASP A 10 -5.08 -3.83 6.61
N ALA A 11 -5.09 -4.03 5.29
CA ALA A 11 -4.08 -3.47 4.41
C ALA A 11 -4.27 -1.95 4.26
N VAL A 12 -3.28 -1.16 4.69
CA VAL A 12 -3.32 0.31 4.67
C VAL A 12 -2.12 0.89 3.93
N VAL A 13 -2.40 1.90 3.09
CA VAL A 13 -1.41 2.70 2.37
C VAL A 13 -1.56 4.17 2.73
N ILE A 14 -0.43 4.86 2.92
CA ILE A 14 -0.37 6.31 3.11
C ILE A 14 0.21 6.94 1.85
N LEU A 15 -0.50 7.95 1.34
CA LEU A 15 -0.13 8.71 0.16
C LEU A 15 0.25 10.15 0.54
N ASP A 16 1.08 10.79 -0.27
CA ASP A 16 1.24 12.25 -0.24
C ASP A 16 0.17 12.97 -1.07
N ARG A 17 0.33 14.28 -1.23
CA ARG A 17 -0.62 15.13 -1.97
C ARG A 17 -0.61 14.90 -3.49
N ASP A 18 0.44 14.28 -4.00
CA ASP A 18 0.63 13.95 -5.41
C ASP A 18 0.29 12.46 -5.66
N ASN A 19 -0.51 11.85 -4.76
CA ASN A 19 -0.92 10.43 -4.80
C ASN A 19 0.24 9.44 -4.85
N THR A 20 1.40 9.85 -4.36
CA THR A 20 2.59 9.01 -4.30
C THR A 20 2.62 8.23 -3.00
N VAL A 21 2.98 6.95 -3.07
CA VAL A 21 3.08 6.10 -1.87
C VAL A 21 4.22 6.57 -0.99
N VAL A 22 3.88 6.94 0.23
CA VAL A 22 4.81 7.35 1.29
C VAL A 22 5.13 6.18 2.21
N ARG A 23 4.15 5.29 2.43
CA ARG A 23 4.28 4.15 3.34
C ARG A 23 3.23 3.07 3.09
N LEU A 24 3.63 1.82 3.27
CA LEU A 24 2.75 0.65 3.38
C LEU A 24 2.85 0.06 4.79
N ASN A 25 1.74 -0.46 5.32
CA ASN A 25 1.82 -1.29 6.52
C ASN A 25 2.20 -2.73 6.17
N ARG A 26 2.66 -3.48 7.17
CA ARG A 26 2.94 -4.92 7.02
C ARG A 26 1.81 -5.69 6.36
N SER A 27 0.57 -5.51 6.79
CA SER A 27 -0.58 -6.26 6.24
C SER A 27 -0.80 -5.98 4.76
N PHE A 28 -0.57 -4.76 4.28
CA PHE A 28 -0.58 -4.43 2.85
C PHE A 28 0.52 -5.17 2.09
N CYS A 29 1.74 -5.15 2.63
CA CYS A 29 2.87 -5.86 2.04
C CYS A 29 2.63 -7.37 1.96
N GLU A 30 2.07 -7.98 3.01
CA GLU A 30 1.75 -9.41 3.07
C GLU A 30 0.57 -9.77 2.14
N THR A 31 -0.47 -8.94 2.09
CA THR A 31 -1.68 -9.19 1.27
C THR A 31 -1.40 -9.09 -0.22
N PHE A 32 -0.64 -8.07 -0.64
CA PHE A 32 -0.40 -7.78 -2.06
C PHE A 32 0.98 -8.19 -2.55
N GLY A 33 1.88 -8.61 -1.65
CA GLY A 33 3.25 -9.01 -1.98
C GLY A 33 4.17 -7.86 -2.40
N ILE A 34 3.81 -6.61 -2.07
CA ILE A 34 4.56 -5.41 -2.45
C ILE A 34 5.39 -4.96 -1.25
N GLY A 35 6.71 -4.96 -1.36
CA GLY A 35 7.58 -4.45 -0.28
C GLY A 35 7.54 -2.93 -0.16
N ASP A 36 7.61 -2.41 1.07
CA ASP A 36 7.58 -0.96 1.38
C ASP A 36 8.61 -0.15 0.57
N ASP A 37 9.85 -0.65 0.48
CA ASP A 37 10.93 -0.02 -0.31
C ASP A 37 10.63 0.02 -1.82
N ALA A 38 9.93 -0.98 -2.34
CA ALA A 38 9.58 -1.04 -3.76
C ALA A 38 8.40 -0.11 -4.09
N ALA A 39 7.49 0.08 -3.13
CA ALA A 39 6.31 0.92 -3.30
C ALA A 39 6.59 2.41 -3.13
N ARG A 40 7.59 2.76 -2.32
CA ARG A 40 7.88 4.15 -1.98
C ARG A 40 8.23 4.96 -3.23
N GLY A 41 7.50 6.05 -3.47
CA GLY A 41 7.68 6.88 -4.66
C GLY A 41 6.91 6.42 -5.90
N MET A 42 6.15 5.32 -5.83
CA MET A 42 5.25 4.91 -6.91
C MET A 42 3.93 5.70 -6.82
N GLU A 43 3.35 6.03 -7.98
CA GLU A 43 1.95 6.47 -8.05
C GLU A 43 1.05 5.28 -7.72
N ILE A 44 0.10 5.47 -6.80
CA ILE A 44 -0.79 4.39 -6.32
C ILE A 44 -1.65 3.76 -7.43
N GLY A 45 -1.80 4.44 -8.56
CA GLY A 45 -2.55 3.95 -9.71
C GLY A 45 -2.04 2.62 -10.26
N ASP A 46 -0.72 2.40 -10.24
CA ASP A 46 -0.09 1.20 -10.80
C ASP A 46 -0.40 -0.09 -9.99
N PRO A 47 -0.15 -0.12 -8.66
CA PRO A 47 -0.47 -1.29 -7.84
C PRO A 47 -1.99 -1.53 -7.70
N ILE A 48 -2.83 -0.48 -7.66
CA ILE A 48 -4.29 -0.64 -7.63
C ILE A 48 -4.80 -1.21 -8.96
N ALA A 49 -4.37 -0.67 -10.10
CA ALA A 49 -4.80 -1.17 -11.41
C ALA A 49 -4.37 -2.64 -11.65
N ARG A 50 -3.21 -3.04 -11.10
CA ARG A 50 -2.69 -4.40 -11.29
C ARG A 50 -3.27 -5.43 -10.32
N HIS A 51 -3.61 -5.04 -9.09
CA HIS A 51 -3.98 -5.98 -8.03
C HIS A 51 -5.41 -5.83 -7.51
N LEU A 52 -6.04 -4.66 -7.66
CA LEU A 52 -7.41 -4.39 -7.19
C LEU A 52 -8.44 -4.26 -8.33
N ALA A 53 -8.03 -4.02 -9.58
CA ALA A 53 -8.94 -4.03 -10.72
C ALA A 53 -9.86 -5.28 -10.81
N PRO A 54 -9.39 -6.53 -10.57
CA PRO A 54 -10.25 -7.70 -10.62
C PRO A 54 -11.21 -7.86 -9.41
N LEU A 55 -11.19 -6.96 -8.43
CA LEU A 55 -12.10 -6.98 -7.26
C LEU A 55 -13.35 -6.10 -7.42
N PHE A 56 -13.43 -5.31 -8.49
CA PHE A 56 -14.53 -4.37 -8.76
C PHE A 56 -15.42 -4.76 -9.96
N GLU A 57 -15.30 -6.01 -10.45
CA GLU A 57 -16.23 -6.60 -11.43
C GLU A 57 -17.36 -7.40 -10.78
#